data_AF-A0A2U1KK59-F1
#
_entry.id   AF-A0A2U1KK59-F1
#
_cell.length_a   1.000
_cell.length_b   1.000
_cell.length_c   1.000
_cell.angle_alpha   90.00
_cell.angle_beta   90.00
_cell.angle_gamma   90.00
#
_symmetry.space_group_name_H-M   'P 1'
#
loop_
_entity.id
_entity.type
_entity.pdbx_description
1 polymer ?
#
loop_
_entity_poly.entity_id
_entity_poly.type
_entity_poly.pdbx_seq_one_letter_code
_entity_poly.pdbx_strand_id
1 'polypeptide(L)'
;MTTPNQTMHNSSIRSILEKEKLNEALPEAPPANASAAVRNAYTRRCNEQQEVACLMLASMIPELQKNLENLAAFDMLRELKVMFEQQAEQELFDTNYNMYSMGKTIAELHNMLKLAEKGMPKKAPLVLAINQGRIQKKNKGKPQAPRKGQGKG
;
A
#
# COMPACT_ATOMS: atom_id res chain seq x y z
N MET A 1 8.96 -5.17 -13.48
CA MET A 1 8.05 -6.32 -13.31
C MET A 1 8.91 -7.56 -13.11
N THR A 2 8.91 -8.13 -11.91
CA THR A 2 9.61 -9.38 -11.59
C THR A 2 8.85 -10.58 -12.18
N THR A 3 9.57 -11.58 -12.70
CA THR A 3 8.93 -12.78 -13.27
C THR A 3 8.30 -13.64 -12.15
N PRO A 4 7.29 -14.48 -12.44
CA PRO A 4 6.68 -15.35 -11.42
C PRO A 4 7.69 -16.27 -10.71
N ASN A 5 8.73 -16.70 -11.43
CA ASN A 5 9.82 -17.50 -10.87
C ASN A 5 10.69 -16.66 -9.91
N GLN A 6 10.94 -15.39 -10.24
CA GLN A 6 11.56 -14.40 -9.35
C GLN A 6 10.75 -14.21 -8.06
N THR A 7 9.42 -14.11 -8.17
CA THR A 7 8.54 -13.82 -7.03
C THR A 7 8.47 -14.99 -6.04
N MET A 8 8.35 -16.22 -6.51
CA MET A 8 8.34 -17.43 -5.67
C MET A 8 9.67 -17.60 -4.91
N HIS A 9 10.75 -17.29 -5.60
CA HIS A 9 12.09 -17.40 -5.06
C HIS A 9 12.38 -16.33 -4.00
N ASN A 10 12.00 -15.07 -4.26
CA ASN A 10 12.12 -13.98 -3.30
C ASN A 10 11.26 -14.20 -2.04
N SER A 11 10.06 -14.77 -2.20
CA SER A 11 9.21 -15.17 -1.08
C SER A 11 9.87 -16.26 -0.22
N SER A 12 10.53 -17.23 -0.85
CA SER A 12 11.27 -18.29 -0.15
C SER A 12 12.44 -17.73 0.66
N ILE A 13 13.20 -16.79 0.09
CA ILE A 13 14.32 -16.12 0.79
C ILE A 13 13.81 -15.31 1.99
N ARG A 14 12.71 -14.55 1.84
CA ARG A 14 12.10 -13.84 2.99
C ARG A 14 11.68 -14.78 4.10
N SER A 15 11.10 -15.94 3.77
CA SER A 15 10.73 -16.93 4.78
C SER A 15 11.94 -17.48 5.53
N ILE A 16 13.08 -17.68 4.85
CA ILE A 16 14.34 -18.10 5.48
C ILE A 16 14.85 -17.00 6.41
N LEU A 17 14.85 -15.73 5.98
CA LEU A 17 15.25 -14.57 6.80
C LEU A 17 14.40 -14.44 8.07
N GLU A 18 13.08 -14.64 7.97
CA GLU A 18 12.15 -14.52 9.10
C GLU A 18 12.27 -15.69 10.09
N LYS A 19 12.48 -16.92 9.58
CA LYS A 19 12.63 -18.12 10.40
C LYS A 19 13.93 -18.16 11.19
N GLU A 20 15.03 -17.75 10.56
CA GLU A 20 16.37 -17.87 11.16
C GLU A 20 16.73 -16.72 12.12
N LYS A 21 15.82 -15.73 12.31
CA LYS A 21 15.96 -14.60 13.26
C LYS A 21 17.37 -13.99 13.28
N LEU A 22 17.97 -13.78 12.12
CA LEU A 22 19.32 -13.24 11.94
C LEU A 22 19.41 -11.72 12.23
N ASN A 23 18.56 -11.18 13.09
CA ASN A 23 18.56 -9.77 13.48
C ASN A 23 19.66 -9.44 14.49
N GLU A 24 20.28 -10.44 15.09
CA GLU A 24 21.36 -10.26 16.07
C GLU A 24 22.72 -10.25 15.37
N ALA A 25 23.45 -9.14 15.54
CA ALA A 25 24.81 -9.02 15.04
C ALA A 25 25.69 -10.13 15.62
N LEU A 26 26.68 -10.58 14.84
CA LEU A 26 27.70 -11.49 15.35
C LEU A 26 28.32 -10.92 16.64
N PRO A 27 28.45 -11.73 17.70
CA PRO A 27 29.16 -11.32 18.89
C PRO A 27 30.59 -10.89 18.55
N GLU A 28 31.15 -9.98 19.35
CA GLU A 28 32.54 -9.55 19.19
C GLU A 28 33.49 -10.75 19.36
N ALA A 29 34.56 -10.78 18.55
CA ALA A 29 35.49 -11.89 18.54
C ALA A 29 36.09 -12.09 19.95
N PRO A 30 35.98 -13.31 20.53
CA PRO A 30 36.47 -13.54 21.88
C PRO A 30 38.00 -13.36 21.93
N PRO A 31 38.53 -12.80 23.03
CA PRO A 31 39.97 -12.59 23.18
C PRO A 31 40.71 -13.94 23.18
N ALA A 32 41.99 -13.95 22.80
CA ALA A 32 42.78 -15.18 22.64
C ALA A 32 42.87 -16.03 23.93
N ASN A 33 42.69 -15.41 25.10
CA ASN A 33 42.67 -16.06 26.40
C ASN A 33 41.26 -16.53 26.85
N ALA A 34 40.24 -16.36 26.01
CA ALA A 34 38.87 -16.78 26.33
C ALA A 34 38.77 -18.30 26.52
N SER A 35 37.87 -18.70 27.41
CA SER A 35 37.63 -20.10 27.70
C SER A 35 37.18 -20.86 26.44
N ALA A 36 37.46 -22.16 26.41
CA ALA A 36 37.05 -23.01 25.29
C ALA A 36 35.53 -22.97 25.07
N ALA A 37 34.73 -22.86 26.13
CA ALA A 37 33.27 -22.74 26.02
C ALA A 37 32.85 -21.47 25.25
N VAL A 38 33.49 -20.33 25.53
CA VAL A 38 33.21 -19.06 24.85
C VAL A 38 33.63 -19.13 23.38
N ARG A 39 34.81 -19.68 23.09
CA ARG A 39 35.28 -19.86 21.70
C ARG A 39 34.39 -20.81 20.91
N ASN A 40 33.98 -21.93 21.51
CA ASN A 40 33.09 -22.90 20.87
C ASN A 40 31.70 -22.32 20.59
N ALA A 41 31.15 -21.53 21.51
CA ALA A 41 29.88 -20.83 21.31
C ALA A 41 29.96 -19.81 20.16
N TYR A 42 31.05 -19.05 20.09
CA TYR A 42 31.32 -18.12 18.99
C TYR A 42 31.41 -18.85 17.64
N THR A 43 32.24 -19.89 17.54
CA THR A 43 32.40 -20.67 16.30
C THR A 43 31.10 -21.30 15.83
N ARG A 44 30.30 -21.84 16.77
CA ARG A 44 28.97 -22.38 16.46
C ARG A 44 28.08 -21.31 15.82
N ARG A 45 28.02 -20.11 16.39
CA ARG A 45 27.22 -19.01 15.83
C ARG A 45 27.72 -18.56 14.45
N CYS A 46 29.04 -18.47 14.25
CA CYS A 46 29.61 -18.17 12.93
C CYS A 46 29.22 -19.21 11.88
N ASN A 47 29.27 -20.50 12.24
CA ASN A 47 28.91 -21.58 11.34
C ASN A 47 27.42 -21.59 11.02
N GLU A 48 26.55 -21.40 12.02
CA GLU A 48 25.09 -21.29 11.83
C GLU A 48 24.77 -20.13 10.88
N GLN A 49 25.36 -18.95 11.07
CA GLN A 49 25.16 -17.82 10.15
C GLN A 49 25.71 -18.09 8.75
N GLN A 50 26.85 -18.78 8.64
CA GLN A 50 27.44 -19.17 7.35
C GLN A 50 26.55 -20.16 6.60
N GLU A 51 25.96 -21.13 7.28
CA GLU A 51 25.01 -22.09 6.69
C GLU A 51 23.77 -21.39 6.16
N VAL A 52 23.20 -20.47 6.92
CA VAL A 52 22.04 -19.69 6.46
C VAL A 52 22.43 -18.78 5.30
N ALA A 53 23.60 -18.14 5.32
CA ALA A 53 24.11 -17.36 4.19
C ALA A 53 24.28 -18.24 2.92
N CYS A 54 24.82 -19.44 3.05
CA CYS A 54 24.92 -20.40 1.94
C CYS A 54 23.55 -20.85 1.42
N LEU A 55 22.59 -21.13 2.31
CA LEU A 55 21.22 -21.48 1.94
C LEU A 55 20.51 -20.33 1.22
N MET A 56 20.71 -19.10 1.69
CA MET A 56 20.21 -17.90 1.01
C MET A 56 20.83 -17.73 -0.38
N LEU A 57 22.16 -17.86 -0.50
CA LEU A 57 22.87 -17.78 -1.78
C LEU A 57 22.49 -18.89 -2.75
N ALA A 58 22.25 -20.11 -2.25
CA ALA A 58 21.78 -21.24 -3.06
C ALA A 58 20.33 -21.04 -3.51
N SER A 59 19.54 -20.37 -2.68
CA SER A 59 18.16 -19.99 -2.95
C SER A 59 18.07 -18.61 -3.58
N MET A 60 19.14 -18.10 -4.21
CA MET A 60 19.20 -16.82 -4.91
C MET A 60 19.41 -17.00 -6.44
N ILE A 61 18.91 -16.04 -7.23
CA ILE A 61 19.00 -16.07 -8.70
C ILE A 61 20.43 -15.71 -9.10
N PRO A 62 21.00 -16.32 -10.15
CA PRO A 62 22.40 -16.11 -10.56
C PRO A 62 22.82 -14.64 -10.75
N GLU A 63 21.89 -13.76 -11.14
CA GLU A 63 22.13 -12.33 -11.30
C GLU A 63 22.45 -11.62 -9.98
N LEU A 64 21.90 -12.10 -8.86
CA LEU A 64 22.12 -11.53 -7.54
C LEU A 64 23.38 -12.11 -6.88
N GLN A 65 23.73 -13.37 -7.18
CA GLN A 65 25.03 -13.96 -6.80
C GLN A 65 26.21 -13.17 -7.38
N LYS A 66 26.14 -12.77 -8.65
CA LYS A 66 27.23 -12.06 -9.34
C LYS A 66 27.57 -10.69 -8.72
N ASN A 67 26.61 -10.06 -8.05
CA ASN A 67 26.81 -8.78 -7.36
C ASN A 67 27.38 -8.94 -5.95
N LEU A 68 27.32 -10.14 -5.37
CA LEU A 68 27.70 -10.42 -3.98
C LEU A 68 28.99 -11.23 -3.85
N GLU A 69 29.50 -11.82 -4.94
CA GLU A 69 30.71 -12.67 -4.98
C GLU A 69 31.98 -12.04 -4.34
N ASN A 70 32.04 -10.72 -4.20
CA ASN A 70 33.19 -10.01 -3.64
C ASN A 70 33.05 -9.63 -2.16
N LEU A 71 31.92 -9.95 -1.51
CA LEU A 71 31.63 -9.57 -0.12
C LEU A 71 31.91 -10.72 0.84
N ALA A 72 32.32 -10.40 2.08
CA ALA A 72 32.38 -11.37 3.15
C ALA A 72 30.96 -11.86 3.50
N ALA A 73 30.82 -13.10 3.99
CA ALA A 73 29.51 -13.72 4.21
C ALA A 73 28.56 -12.93 5.11
N PHE A 74 29.10 -12.25 6.12
CA PHE A 74 28.32 -11.37 6.98
C PHE A 74 27.81 -10.11 6.28
N ASP A 75 28.63 -9.52 5.40
CA ASP A 75 28.23 -8.35 4.62
C ASP A 75 27.23 -8.73 3.54
N MET A 76 27.38 -9.90 2.91
CA MET A 76 26.36 -10.46 2.02
C MET A 76 25.02 -10.63 2.73
N LEU A 77 25.03 -11.19 3.93
CA LEU A 77 23.83 -11.42 4.73
C LEU A 77 23.13 -10.10 5.10
N ARG A 78 23.90 -9.07 5.45
CA ARG A 78 23.37 -7.74 5.73
C ARG A 78 22.74 -7.09 4.50
N GLU A 79 23.46 -7.06 3.38
CA GLU A 79 22.97 -6.46 2.13
C GLU A 79 21.70 -7.17 1.64
N LEU A 80 21.69 -8.50 1.69
CA LEU A 80 20.52 -9.29 1.32
C LEU A 80 19.31 -8.94 2.18
N LYS A 81 19.51 -8.87 3.49
CA LYS A 81 18.43 -8.50 4.40
C LYS A 81 17.85 -7.13 4.06
N VAL A 82 18.69 -6.12 3.85
CA VAL A 82 18.26 -4.76 3.50
C VAL A 82 17.49 -4.76 2.17
N MET A 83 18.00 -5.44 1.14
CA MET A 83 17.33 -5.54 -0.15
C MET A 83 15.94 -6.19 -0.04
N PHE A 84 15.81 -7.27 0.72
CA PHE A 84 14.54 -7.98 0.86
C PHE A 84 13.53 -7.25 1.75
N GLU A 85 13.98 -6.55 2.78
CA GLU A 85 13.13 -5.65 3.59
C GLU A 85 12.59 -4.52 2.72
N GLN A 86 13.47 -3.83 1.98
CA GLN A 86 13.07 -2.75 1.08
C GLN A 86 12.14 -3.22 -0.03
N GLN A 87 12.36 -4.42 -0.56
CA GLN A 87 11.44 -4.99 -1.53
C GLN A 87 10.06 -5.29 -0.93
N ALA A 88 9.99 -5.77 0.32
CA ALA A 88 8.72 -6.01 1.00
C ALA A 88 7.94 -4.70 1.22
N GLU A 89 8.63 -3.63 1.61
CA GLU A 89 8.03 -2.29 1.73
C GLU A 89 7.49 -1.78 0.39
N GLN A 90 8.25 -1.97 -0.70
CA GLN A 90 7.82 -1.56 -2.03
C GLN A 90 6.58 -2.34 -2.49
N GLU A 91 6.54 -3.66 -2.28
CA GLU A 91 5.37 -4.48 -2.63
C GLU A 91 4.12 -4.08 -1.84
N LEU A 92 4.30 -3.74 -0.56
CA LEU A 92 3.23 -3.21 0.28
C LEU A 92 2.76 -1.84 -0.21
N PHE A 93 3.69 -0.95 -0.57
CA PHE A 93 3.36 0.34 -1.17
C PHE A 93 2.57 0.17 -2.47
N ASP A 94 3.04 -0.66 -3.39
CA ASP A 94 2.38 -0.90 -4.69
C ASP A 94 0.96 -1.46 -4.50
N THR A 95 0.80 -2.42 -3.58
CA THR A 95 -0.51 -3.00 -3.25
C THR A 95 -1.45 -1.94 -2.70
N ASN A 96 -0.96 -1.12 -1.76
CA ASN A 96 -1.75 -0.08 -1.13
C ASN A 96 -2.12 1.04 -2.13
N TYR A 97 -1.17 1.45 -2.96
CA TYR A 97 -1.34 2.45 -4.01
C TYR A 97 -2.40 2.03 -5.02
N ASN A 98 -2.36 0.77 -5.44
CA ASN A 98 -3.34 0.20 -6.37
C ASN A 98 -4.73 0.01 -5.72
N MET A 99 -4.79 -0.46 -4.48
CA MET A 99 -6.03 -0.62 -3.72
C MET A 99 -6.77 0.71 -3.57
N TYR A 100 -6.04 1.77 -3.25
CA TYR A 100 -6.60 3.12 -3.16
C TYR A 100 -6.78 3.80 -4.51
N SER A 101 -6.49 3.11 -5.62
CA SER A 101 -6.58 3.67 -6.97
C SER A 101 -5.80 4.99 -7.13
N MET A 102 -4.72 5.16 -6.39
CA MET A 102 -3.93 6.40 -6.34
C MET A 102 -3.21 6.69 -7.66
N GLY A 103 -3.10 5.67 -8.53
CA GLY A 103 -2.57 5.78 -9.89
C GLY A 103 -3.57 6.23 -10.95
N LYS A 104 -4.83 6.49 -10.59
CA LYS A 104 -5.83 6.95 -11.56
C LYS A 104 -5.52 8.35 -12.06
N THR A 105 -5.51 8.48 -13.38
CA THR A 105 -5.37 9.77 -14.06
C THR A 105 -6.62 10.63 -13.90
N ILE A 106 -6.47 11.94 -14.10
CA ILE A 106 -7.59 12.89 -14.12
C ILE A 106 -8.66 12.47 -15.15
N ALA A 107 -8.23 11.95 -16.31
CA ALA A 107 -9.13 11.50 -17.36
C ALA A 107 -9.98 10.29 -16.91
N GLU A 108 -9.37 9.31 -16.25
CA GLU A 108 -10.07 8.14 -15.71
C GLU A 108 -11.05 8.53 -14.59
N LEU A 109 -10.63 9.39 -13.67
CA LEU A 109 -11.49 9.90 -12.61
C LEU A 109 -12.68 10.68 -13.18
N HIS A 110 -12.46 11.52 -14.18
CA HIS A 110 -13.52 12.25 -14.87
C HIS A 110 -14.52 11.32 -15.57
N ASN A 111 -14.04 10.26 -16.22
CA ASN A 111 -14.90 9.26 -16.85
C ASN A 111 -15.72 8.48 -15.81
N MET A 112 -15.11 8.11 -14.68
CA MET A 112 -15.80 7.47 -13.56
C MET A 112 -16.90 8.37 -12.98
N LEU A 113 -16.60 9.66 -12.74
CA LEU A 113 -17.58 10.63 -12.25
C LEU A 113 -18.76 10.77 -13.22
N LYS A 114 -18.50 10.89 -14.52
CA LYS A 114 -19.55 10.94 -15.55
C LYS A 114 -20.42 9.67 -15.57
N LEU A 115 -19.82 8.49 -15.36
CA LEU A 115 -20.56 7.23 -15.32
C LEU A 115 -21.46 7.16 -14.07
N ALA A 116 -20.95 7.56 -12.90
CA ALA A 116 -21.71 7.61 -11.66
C ALA A 116 -22.89 8.60 -11.76
N GLU A 117 -22.67 9.78 -12.33
CA GLU A 117 -23.70 10.80 -12.52
C GLU A 117 -24.84 10.31 -13.41
N LYS A 118 -24.54 9.56 -14.47
CA LYS A 118 -25.56 8.96 -15.34
C LYS A 118 -26.44 7.93 -14.63
N GLY A 119 -25.93 7.29 -13.58
CA GLY A 119 -26.68 6.35 -12.74
C GLY A 119 -27.54 7.00 -11.68
N MET A 120 -27.37 8.31 -11.42
CA MET A 120 -28.18 9.03 -10.44
C MET A 120 -29.51 9.49 -11.03
N PRO A 121 -30.62 9.39 -10.28
CA PRO A 121 -31.89 9.94 -10.72
C PRO A 121 -31.81 11.47 -10.77
N LYS A 122 -32.07 12.06 -11.95
CA LYS A 122 -32.09 13.53 -12.17
C LYS A 122 -33.11 14.30 -11.33
N LYS A 123 -34.04 13.59 -10.68
CA LYS A 123 -35.03 14.14 -9.76
C LYS A 123 -34.98 13.31 -8.48
N ALA A 124 -34.85 13.99 -7.34
CA ALA A 124 -34.92 13.33 -6.04
C ALA A 124 -36.23 12.53 -5.92
N PRO A 125 -36.21 11.32 -5.32
CA PRO A 125 -37.44 10.61 -5.01
C PRO A 125 -38.38 11.51 -4.22
N LEU A 126 -39.67 11.51 -4.59
CA LEU A 126 -40.71 12.37 -4.01
C LEU A 126 -40.76 12.28 -2.46
N VAL A 127 -40.29 11.17 -1.88
CA VAL A 127 -40.18 10.92 -0.43
C VAL A 127 -39.30 11.95 0.30
N LEU A 128 -38.37 12.63 -0.38
CA LEU A 128 -37.51 13.67 0.21
C LEU A 128 -37.97 15.11 -0.09
N ALA A 129 -39.07 15.31 -0.83
CA ALA A 129 -39.57 16.62 -1.21
C ALA A 129 -40.59 17.16 -0.19
N ILE A 130 -40.19 17.24 1.08
CA ILE A 130 -40.86 18.10 2.07
C ILE A 130 -39.97 19.33 2.17
N ASN A 131 -40.48 20.50 1.78
CA ASN A 131 -39.85 21.84 1.84
C ASN A 131 -39.42 22.49 0.50
N GLN A 132 -40.33 22.55 -0.49
CA GLN A 132 -40.42 23.76 -1.30
C GLN A 132 -41.57 24.62 -0.75
N GLY A 133 -41.20 25.56 0.13
CA GLY A 133 -42.13 26.40 0.88
C GLY A 133 -43.13 27.11 -0.03
N ARG A 134 -44.41 26.74 0.10
CA ARG A 134 -45.53 27.60 -0.29
C ARG A 134 -46.08 28.27 0.97
N ILE A 135 -45.42 29.34 1.39
CA ILE A 135 -46.04 30.37 2.22
C ILE A 135 -46.22 31.59 1.31
N GLN A 136 -47.33 31.62 0.56
CA GLN A 136 -47.80 32.86 -0.08
C GLN A 136 -48.79 33.53 0.88
N LYS A 137 -48.39 34.73 1.28
CA LYS A 137 -48.85 35.58 2.36
C LYS A 137 -50.27 36.14 2.11
N LYS A 138 -51.13 36.07 3.13
CA LYS A 138 -52.44 36.73 3.18
C LYS A 138 -52.27 38.25 3.13
N ASN A 139 -52.94 38.95 2.21
CA ASN A 139 -53.10 40.41 2.28
C ASN A 139 -54.56 40.83 2.04
N LYS A 140 -55.06 41.63 2.99
CA LYS A 140 -56.41 42.22 3.07
C LYS A 140 -56.24 43.72 2.77
N GLY A 141 -56.90 44.24 1.73
CA GLY A 141 -56.95 45.69 1.45
C GLY A 141 -57.57 46.03 0.09
N LYS A 142 -58.69 46.75 0.09
CA LYS A 142 -59.32 47.38 -1.09
C LYS A 142 -58.55 48.66 -1.49
N PRO A 143 -58.60 49.09 -2.76
CA PRO A 143 -59.28 50.36 -3.06
C PRO A 143 -60.07 50.40 -4.40
N GLN A 144 -60.78 51.52 -4.59
CA GLN A 144 -61.92 51.87 -5.46
C GLN A 144 -61.67 52.06 -6.99
N ALA A 145 -62.74 51.76 -7.75
CA ALA A 145 -63.34 52.30 -9.01
C ALA A 145 -62.58 53.31 -9.93
N PRO A 146 -62.88 53.38 -11.26
CA PRO A 146 -64.14 53.94 -11.76
C PRO A 146 -64.79 53.28 -13.00
N ARG A 147 -66.06 53.68 -13.20
CA ARG A 147 -67.05 53.35 -14.24
C ARG A 147 -66.54 53.29 -15.70
N LYS A 148 -67.14 52.38 -16.46
CA LYS A 148 -67.60 52.65 -17.85
C LYS A 148 -68.85 51.83 -18.14
N GLY A 149 -69.92 52.49 -18.53
CA GLY A 149 -71.21 51.87 -18.81
C GLY A 149 -71.35 51.37 -20.25
N GLN A 150 -72.55 50.85 -20.51
CA GLN A 150 -73.33 50.90 -21.75
C GLN A 150 -73.68 49.53 -22.38
N GLY A 151 -75.00 49.29 -22.51
CA GLY A 151 -75.63 48.15 -23.20
C GLY A 151 -76.84 47.60 -22.43
N LYS A 152 -77.96 48.34 -22.32
CA LYS A 152 -79.20 48.20 -23.12
C LYS A 152 -79.70 46.75 -23.25
N GLY A 153 -80.80 46.47 -22.55
CA GLY A 153 -81.72 45.35 -22.66
C GLY A 153 -82.90 45.66 -21.77
#